data_AF-A0A1W6N5I2-F1
#
_entry.id   AF-A0A1W6N5I2-F1
#
_cell.length_a   1.000
_cell.length_b   1.000
_cell.length_c   1.000
_cell.angle_alpha   90.00
_cell.angle_beta   90.00
_cell.angle_gamma   90.00
#
_symmetry.space_group_name_H-M   'P 1'
#
loop_
_entity.id
_entity.type
_entity.pdbx_description
1 polymer ?
#
loop_
_entity_poly.entity_id
_entity_poly.type
_entity_poly.pdbx_seq_one_letter_code
_entity_poly.pdbx_strand_id
1 'polypeptide(L)'
;MKQSIKVCLFLCMGIYSLHGAAAEASALAEVLFNGVAKGGAKVVKKRPAVHSSSVPLFKNSTVNVQRGGGLKKWSQEFNQRPFHVSRNVKQEFITLEEDADKYFFPPATFVSPLIDIAFKKVFSTPKNSSVIIKLLNEILGLEGEQAIKAIEYYNKEFEADEQDGKVGIVDIYCRDQNNRGFLVEMQRGWDAHFLNRVQNYAAKAFSMQFKRKGVDYETTQPLYCISFVNQVFFPEESDYISHHLTTHQKSHRCYFDKMHYVVIELPKFKKKNGRIGSALDELLYVMKNSKNISQYPGKTYIREIYETLDEKNWNDMELRVATKIKDLAWVEEAREKIYKKAEERANQAEENLRHAEEKAKLAKEEAKAAEEKLRQMTIDTALKLITRGLTNLEIAEDTGLQEAEVEKLRVHKKQ
;
A
#
# COMPACT_ATOMS: atom_id res chain seq x y z
N MET A 1 35.99 36.14 -22.58
CA MET A 1 36.24 35.47 -21.28
C MET A 1 35.78 36.26 -20.04
N LYS A 2 35.66 37.61 -20.05
CA LYS A 2 35.13 38.38 -18.90
C LYS A 2 33.61 38.69 -18.92
N GLN A 3 32.89 38.39 -20.00
CA GLN A 3 31.42 38.49 -20.04
C GLN A 3 30.69 37.18 -19.71
N SER A 4 31.32 36.02 -19.91
CA SER A 4 30.70 34.71 -19.60
C SER A 4 30.69 34.35 -18.10
N ILE A 5 31.47 35.05 -17.27
CA ILE A 5 31.48 34.85 -15.81
C ILE A 5 30.34 35.62 -15.11
N LYS A 6 29.86 36.72 -15.69
CA LYS A 6 28.73 37.50 -15.12
C LYS A 6 27.37 36.81 -15.30
N VAL A 7 27.23 35.97 -16.33
CA VAL A 7 26.00 35.19 -16.57
C VAL A 7 25.91 33.99 -15.61
N CYS A 8 27.04 33.36 -15.25
CA CYS A 8 27.06 32.28 -14.25
C CYS A 8 26.76 32.77 -12.82
N LEU A 9 27.15 33.99 -12.44
CA LEU A 9 26.85 34.51 -11.09
C LEU A 9 25.39 34.95 -10.91
N PHE A 10 24.73 35.42 -11.98
CA PHE A 10 23.29 35.76 -11.93
C PHE A 10 22.38 34.52 -11.87
N LEU A 11 22.76 33.43 -12.56
CA LEU A 11 22.03 32.15 -12.49
C LEU A 11 22.23 31.44 -11.14
N CYS A 12 23.41 31.54 -10.53
CA CYS A 12 23.65 30.98 -9.19
C CYS A 12 22.90 31.75 -8.07
N MET A 13 22.71 33.07 -8.17
CA MET A 13 21.91 33.80 -7.17
C MET A 13 20.38 33.68 -7.37
N GLY A 14 19.91 33.41 -8.59
CA GLY A 14 18.49 33.13 -8.85
C GLY A 14 18.02 31.78 -8.29
N ILE A 15 18.91 30.78 -8.25
CA ILE A 15 18.57 29.43 -7.75
C ILE A 15 18.56 29.39 -6.21
N TYR A 16 19.34 30.23 -5.54
CA TYR A 16 19.36 30.33 -4.07
C TYR A 16 18.20 31.16 -3.47
N SER A 17 17.47 31.96 -4.25
CA SER A 17 16.31 32.73 -3.75
C SER A 17 14.97 31.99 -3.84
N LEU A 18 14.94 30.76 -4.37
CA LEU A 18 13.73 29.92 -4.48
C LEU A 18 13.67 28.75 -3.49
N HIS A 19 14.75 28.50 -2.75
CA HIS A 19 14.77 27.54 -1.65
C HIS A 19 14.96 28.33 -0.36
N GLY A 20 13.87 28.52 0.40
CA GLY A 20 13.86 29.21 1.68
C GLY A 20 14.75 28.54 2.73
N ALA A 21 16.07 28.74 2.62
CA ALA A 21 17.07 28.37 3.60
C ALA A 21 17.44 29.61 4.42
N ALA A 22 16.49 30.10 5.22
CA ALA A 22 16.74 31.13 6.23
C ALA A 22 17.13 30.53 7.60
N ALA A 23 17.17 29.19 7.75
CA ALA A 23 17.41 28.52 9.02
C ALA A 23 18.85 27.98 9.22
N GLU A 24 19.67 27.90 8.18
CA GLU A 24 21.03 27.31 8.28
C GLU A 24 22.17 28.34 8.39
N ALA A 25 21.86 29.64 8.33
CA ALA A 25 22.84 30.69 8.62
C ALA A 25 22.96 31.02 10.12
N SER A 26 22.09 30.47 10.99
CA SER A 26 22.07 30.80 12.43
C SER A 26 22.70 29.74 13.34
N ALA A 27 22.96 28.52 12.86
CA ALA A 27 23.48 27.42 13.69
C ALA A 27 25.02 27.30 13.70
N LEU A 28 25.72 28.02 12.81
CA LEU A 28 27.18 28.05 12.74
C LEU A 28 27.82 29.16 13.59
N ALA A 29 27.01 30.05 14.19
CA ALA A 29 27.49 31.15 15.03
C ALA A 29 27.47 30.86 16.55
N GLU A 30 26.65 29.90 17.03
CA GLU A 30 26.56 29.58 18.47
C GLU A 30 27.55 28.54 18.96
N VAL A 31 28.09 27.70 18.08
CA VAL A 31 29.07 26.65 18.45
C VAL A 31 30.51 27.19 18.55
N LEU A 32 30.76 28.41 18.08
CA LEU A 32 32.09 29.04 18.12
C LEU A 32 32.34 29.94 19.33
N PHE A 33 31.39 30.11 20.25
CA PHE A 33 31.57 31.05 21.38
C PHE A 33 31.43 30.53 22.80
N ASN A 34 31.03 29.27 23.07
CA ASN A 34 30.95 28.78 24.45
C ASN A 34 31.47 27.36 24.60
N GLY A 35 32.79 27.26 24.77
CA GLY A 35 33.45 26.08 25.30
C GLY A 35 33.46 26.07 26.83
N VAL A 36 33.34 24.86 27.37
CA VAL A 36 33.94 24.36 28.62
C VAL A 36 33.37 24.86 29.96
N ALA A 37 32.64 23.98 30.65
CA ALA A 37 32.83 23.77 32.09
C ALA A 37 32.35 22.38 32.55
N LYS A 38 33.18 21.78 33.40
CA LYS A 38 33.06 20.46 34.06
C LYS A 38 31.91 20.41 35.09
N GLY A 39 31.46 19.20 35.42
CA GLY A 39 30.81 18.92 36.71
C GLY A 39 29.80 17.78 36.65
N GLY A 40 30.14 16.62 37.21
CA GLY A 40 29.27 15.44 37.21
C GLY A 40 28.07 15.52 38.15
N ALA A 41 27.08 14.66 37.91
CA ALA A 41 26.13 14.19 38.92
C ALA A 41 25.47 12.88 38.51
N LYS A 42 25.12 12.09 39.53
CA LYS A 42 24.67 10.70 39.57
C LYS A 42 23.31 10.40 38.89
N VAL A 43 23.25 9.17 38.37
CA VAL A 43 22.15 8.19 38.29
C VAL A 43 20.82 8.56 38.98
N VAL A 44 19.72 8.49 38.22
CA VAL A 44 18.45 7.84 38.66
C VAL A 44 17.81 7.12 37.46
N LYS A 45 17.71 5.79 37.53
CA LYS A 45 16.85 4.97 36.67
C LYS A 45 15.39 5.19 37.10
N LYS A 46 14.52 5.66 36.22
CA LYS A 46 13.05 5.50 36.35
C LYS A 46 12.56 4.45 35.36
N ARG A 47 11.90 3.42 35.90
CA ARG A 47 11.15 2.40 35.14
C ARG A 47 9.99 3.07 34.37
N PRO A 48 9.62 2.60 33.18
CA PRO A 48 8.38 3.04 32.54
C PRO A 48 7.16 2.47 33.30
N ALA A 49 6.15 3.32 33.47
CA ALA A 49 4.85 2.96 33.98
C ALA A 49 4.12 2.06 32.98
N VAL A 50 3.53 0.98 33.50
CA VAL A 50 2.59 0.11 32.78
C VAL A 50 1.28 0.87 32.63
N HIS A 51 0.95 1.32 31.43
CA HIS A 51 -0.42 1.73 31.10
C HIS A 51 -1.12 0.58 30.38
N SER A 52 -1.98 -0.11 31.12
CA SER A 52 -3.03 -0.97 30.58
C SER A 52 -4.14 -0.10 30.01
N SER A 53 -4.26 -0.02 28.68
CA SER A 53 -5.42 0.58 28.02
C SER A 53 -6.39 -0.51 27.56
N SER A 54 -7.31 -0.86 28.45
CA SER A 54 -8.58 -1.50 28.12
C SER A 54 -9.52 -0.43 27.54
N VAL A 55 -9.89 -0.56 26.26
CA VAL A 55 -10.89 0.30 25.61
C VAL A 55 -12.29 -0.25 25.89
N PRO A 56 -13.23 0.51 26.49
CA PRO A 56 -14.61 0.09 26.66
C PRO A 56 -15.41 0.29 25.36
N LEU A 57 -16.08 -0.78 24.92
CA LEU A 57 -17.10 -0.75 23.88
C LEU A 57 -18.34 0.01 24.37
N PHE A 58 -18.89 0.84 23.48
CA PHE A 58 -19.99 1.79 23.67
C PHE A 58 -21.22 1.24 24.41
N LYS A 59 -21.76 2.05 25.33
CA LYS A 59 -23.12 1.94 25.89
C LYS A 59 -24.03 2.96 25.22
N ASN A 60 -25.26 2.53 24.93
CA ASN A 60 -26.46 3.30 24.56
C ASN A 60 -26.66 3.66 23.07
N SER A 61 -27.19 2.71 22.32
CA SER A 61 -28.18 3.00 21.26
C SER A 61 -29.11 1.79 21.09
N THR A 62 -30.35 1.92 21.58
CA THR A 62 -31.46 1.02 21.28
C THR A 62 -31.97 1.34 19.87
N VAL A 63 -31.70 0.45 18.91
CA VAL A 63 -32.37 0.47 17.61
C VAL A 63 -33.38 -0.67 17.57
N ASN A 64 -34.65 -0.31 17.41
CA ASN A 64 -35.77 -1.23 17.21
C ASN A 64 -35.57 -2.00 15.89
N VAL A 65 -35.33 -3.31 15.98
CA VAL A 65 -35.38 -4.21 14.82
C VAL A 65 -36.79 -4.76 14.70
N GLN A 66 -37.57 -4.26 13.74
CA GLN A 66 -38.77 -4.93 13.26
C GLN A 66 -38.37 -6.24 12.58
N ARG A 67 -38.97 -7.35 13.03
CA ARG A 67 -38.81 -8.69 12.43
C ARG A 67 -39.42 -8.70 11.02
N GLY A 68 -38.60 -8.95 10.01
CA GLY A 68 -39.05 -9.24 8.66
C GLY A 68 -38.00 -9.97 7.83
N GLY A 69 -38.33 -11.17 7.36
CA GLY A 69 -37.62 -11.88 6.27
C GLY A 69 -36.43 -12.75 6.71
N GLY A 70 -36.68 -14.05 6.91
CA GLY A 70 -35.65 -15.03 7.24
C GLY A 70 -34.54 -15.15 6.19
N LEU A 71 -33.29 -15.22 6.66
CA LEU A 71 -32.14 -15.60 5.86
C LEU A 71 -32.37 -17.01 5.27
N LYS A 72 -32.29 -17.13 3.94
CA LYS A 72 -32.32 -18.43 3.25
C LYS A 72 -31.21 -19.31 3.79
N LYS A 73 -31.58 -20.50 4.29
CA LYS A 73 -30.66 -21.55 4.72
C LYS A 73 -29.68 -21.88 3.57
N TRP A 74 -28.40 -21.88 3.90
CA TRP A 74 -27.32 -22.39 3.05
C TRP A 74 -27.54 -23.88 2.76
N SER A 75 -27.10 -24.36 1.60
CA SER A 75 -27.27 -25.77 1.23
C SER A 75 -26.47 -26.68 2.19
N GLN A 76 -27.07 -27.81 2.57
CA GLN A 76 -26.47 -28.79 3.50
C GLN A 76 -25.14 -29.37 3.00
N GLU A 77 -24.83 -29.24 1.70
CA GLU A 77 -23.55 -29.66 1.09
C GLU A 77 -22.35 -28.79 1.50
N PHE A 78 -22.56 -27.55 1.98
CA PHE A 78 -21.46 -26.68 2.44
C PHE A 78 -20.94 -27.08 3.84
N ASN A 79 -21.78 -27.75 4.65
CA ASN A 79 -21.48 -28.12 6.04
C ASN A 79 -20.76 -29.48 6.21
N GLN A 80 -20.43 -30.18 5.12
CA GLN A 80 -19.79 -31.51 5.19
C GLN A 80 -18.30 -31.52 4.85
N ARG A 81 -17.67 -30.35 4.61
CA ARG A 81 -16.21 -30.29 4.55
C ARG A 81 -15.66 -30.30 5.97
N PRO A 82 -14.71 -31.18 6.32
CA PRO A 82 -14.10 -31.15 7.64
C PRO A 82 -13.29 -29.85 7.76
N PHE A 83 -13.84 -28.88 8.49
CA PHE A 83 -13.05 -27.80 9.04
C PHE A 83 -12.02 -28.43 9.99
N HIS A 84 -10.75 -28.27 9.63
CA HIS A 84 -9.55 -28.54 10.42
C HIS A 84 -9.73 -29.45 11.64
N VAL A 85 -9.41 -30.74 11.48
CA VAL A 85 -9.00 -31.55 12.64
C VAL A 85 -7.66 -30.97 13.10
N SER A 86 -7.68 -30.17 14.18
CA SER A 86 -6.46 -29.75 14.85
C SER A 86 -5.85 -30.96 15.55
N ARG A 87 -5.07 -31.77 14.82
CA ARG A 87 -4.07 -32.62 15.46
C ARG A 87 -3.11 -31.69 16.20
N ASN A 88 -2.90 -31.93 17.49
CA ASN A 88 -1.84 -31.29 18.28
C ASN A 88 -0.47 -31.64 17.68
N VAL A 89 -0.10 -30.98 16.60
CA VAL A 89 1.26 -30.93 16.08
C VAL A 89 1.95 -29.86 16.91
N LYS A 90 2.99 -30.22 17.67
CA LYS A 90 3.90 -29.23 18.25
C LYS A 90 4.47 -28.43 17.08
N GLN A 91 3.97 -27.23 16.83
CA GLN A 91 4.58 -26.30 15.88
C GLN A 91 5.89 -25.82 16.49
N GLU A 92 7.01 -26.37 16.01
CA GLU A 92 8.33 -25.82 16.29
C GLU A 92 8.51 -24.57 15.44
N PHE A 93 8.62 -23.41 16.08
CA PHE A 93 8.86 -22.15 15.39
C PHE A 93 10.36 -21.92 15.18
N ILE A 94 10.72 -21.36 14.04
CA ILE A 94 12.08 -20.89 13.80
C ILE A 94 12.27 -19.55 14.55
N THR A 95 13.29 -19.50 15.41
CA THR A 95 13.77 -18.27 16.02
C THR A 95 15.04 -17.86 15.27
N LEU A 96 14.95 -16.79 14.48
CA LEU A 96 16.12 -16.11 13.96
C LEU A 96 16.64 -15.20 15.07
N GLU A 97 17.88 -15.41 15.51
CA GLU A 97 18.51 -14.55 16.50
C GLU A 97 18.60 -13.13 15.92
N GLU A 98 17.94 -12.17 16.57
CA GLU A 98 18.03 -10.74 16.23
C GLU A 98 19.38 -10.15 16.68
N ASP A 99 20.14 -10.88 17.49
CA ASP A 99 21.41 -10.45 18.10
C ASP A 99 22.59 -11.25 17.55
N ALA A 100 22.92 -11.07 16.27
CA ALA A 100 24.10 -11.66 15.62
C ALA A 100 25.46 -11.09 16.12
N ASP A 101 25.46 -10.23 17.15
CA ASP A 101 26.65 -9.53 17.64
C ASP A 101 27.61 -10.40 18.47
N LYS A 102 27.33 -11.70 18.67
CA LYS A 102 28.12 -12.55 19.57
C LYS A 102 29.02 -13.61 18.93
N TYR A 103 28.99 -13.76 17.61
CA TYR A 103 29.90 -14.65 16.90
C TYR A 103 30.46 -13.97 15.66
N PHE A 104 31.79 -13.76 15.64
CA PHE A 104 32.51 -13.21 14.49
C PHE A 104 32.54 -14.23 13.35
N PHE A 105 31.44 -14.31 12.61
CA PHE A 105 31.39 -14.80 11.24
C PHE A 105 31.32 -13.57 10.31
N PRO A 106 31.97 -13.59 9.13
CA PRO A 106 31.76 -12.51 8.18
C PRO A 106 30.26 -12.45 7.84
N PRO A 107 29.61 -11.27 7.92
CA PRO A 107 28.18 -11.17 7.62
C PRO A 107 27.95 -11.63 6.18
N ALA A 108 27.09 -12.63 5.98
CA ALA A 108 26.67 -13.02 4.64
C ALA A 108 25.68 -11.96 4.14
N THR A 109 25.96 -11.39 2.98
CA THR A 109 25.02 -10.49 2.31
C THR A 109 24.16 -11.34 1.37
N PHE A 110 22.84 -11.26 1.52
CA PHE A 110 21.91 -11.96 0.62
C PHE A 110 21.34 -10.98 -0.42
N VAL A 111 21.38 -11.41 -1.69
CA VAL A 111 20.67 -10.72 -2.77
C VAL A 111 19.16 -10.79 -2.49
N SER A 112 18.45 -9.68 -2.66
CA SER A 112 17.01 -9.67 -2.39
C SER A 112 16.23 -10.45 -3.46
N PRO A 113 15.37 -11.41 -3.10
CA PRO A 113 14.53 -12.12 -4.08
C PRO A 113 13.41 -11.25 -4.68
N LEU A 114 13.24 -10.01 -4.23
CA LEU A 114 12.36 -9.03 -4.89
C LEU A 114 12.94 -8.52 -6.22
N ILE A 115 14.23 -8.77 -6.45
CA ILE A 115 14.91 -8.44 -7.70
C ILE A 115 14.65 -9.59 -8.67
N ASP A 116 14.16 -9.26 -9.86
CA ASP A 116 13.76 -10.22 -10.89
C ASP A 116 14.82 -11.31 -11.18
N ILE A 117 16.10 -10.92 -11.37
CA ILE A 117 17.18 -11.89 -11.61
C ILE A 117 17.38 -12.87 -10.43
N ALA A 118 17.23 -12.40 -9.19
CA ALA A 118 17.36 -13.23 -8.00
C ALA A 118 16.16 -14.15 -7.83
N PHE A 119 14.94 -13.64 -8.08
CA PHE A 119 13.74 -14.46 -8.12
C PHE A 119 13.88 -15.60 -9.14
N LYS A 120 14.24 -15.25 -10.38
CA LYS A 120 14.48 -16.23 -11.46
C LYS A 120 15.53 -17.25 -11.08
N LYS A 121 16.63 -16.84 -10.46
CA LYS A 121 17.69 -17.74 -10.00
C LYS A 121 17.19 -18.68 -8.90
N VAL A 122 16.44 -18.19 -7.91
CA VAL A 122 15.83 -19.02 -6.86
C VAL A 122 14.90 -20.07 -7.45
N PHE A 123 13.99 -19.67 -8.33
CA PHE A 123 12.96 -20.57 -8.86
C PHE A 123 13.40 -21.40 -10.07
N SER A 124 14.55 -21.12 -10.70
CA SER A 124 15.05 -21.91 -11.85
C SER A 124 16.24 -22.80 -11.49
N THR A 125 16.86 -22.64 -10.31
CA THR A 125 18.02 -23.46 -9.91
C THR A 125 17.56 -24.87 -9.54
N PRO A 126 18.05 -25.93 -10.21
CA PRO A 126 17.60 -27.31 -9.96
C PRO A 126 17.77 -27.78 -8.51
N LYS A 127 18.80 -27.26 -7.80
CA LYS A 127 19.02 -27.53 -6.38
C LYS A 127 17.84 -27.09 -5.49
N ASN A 128 17.09 -26.07 -5.91
CA ASN A 128 15.98 -25.54 -5.15
C ASN A 128 14.66 -26.28 -5.43
N SER A 129 14.61 -27.19 -6.42
CA SER A 129 13.36 -27.82 -6.86
C SER A 129 12.59 -28.51 -5.73
N SER A 130 13.26 -29.13 -4.76
CA SER A 130 12.63 -29.71 -3.57
C SER A 130 11.87 -28.67 -2.74
N VAL A 131 12.49 -27.51 -2.53
CA VAL A 131 11.89 -26.38 -1.81
C VAL A 131 10.78 -25.74 -2.64
N ILE A 132 10.96 -25.56 -3.95
CA ILE A 132 9.92 -25.02 -4.84
C ILE A 132 8.68 -25.93 -4.85
N ILE A 133 8.85 -27.25 -4.94
CA ILE A 133 7.76 -28.22 -4.84
C ILE A 133 7.00 -28.07 -3.53
N LYS A 134 7.72 -27.96 -2.41
CA LYS A 134 7.12 -27.74 -1.09
C LYS A 134 6.33 -26.43 -1.04
N LEU A 135 6.88 -25.34 -1.57
CA LEU A 135 6.23 -24.04 -1.64
C LEU A 135 4.95 -24.10 -2.48
N LEU A 136 4.99 -24.71 -3.67
CA LEU A 136 3.82 -24.84 -4.53
C LEU A 136 2.72 -25.68 -3.87
N ASN A 137 3.08 -26.78 -3.20
CA ASN A 137 2.13 -27.58 -2.42
C ASN A 137 1.51 -26.78 -1.27
N GLU A 138 2.30 -26.00 -0.52
CA GLU A 138 1.81 -25.14 0.57
C GLU A 138 0.88 -24.04 0.03
N ILE A 139 1.26 -23.35 -1.06
CA ILE A 139 0.48 -22.28 -1.67
C ILE A 139 -0.87 -22.81 -2.17
N LEU A 140 -0.89 -23.98 -2.81
CA LEU A 140 -2.08 -24.53 -3.47
C LEU A 140 -2.88 -25.49 -2.58
N GLY A 141 -2.41 -25.78 -1.37
CA GLY A 141 -3.04 -26.76 -0.47
C GLY A 141 -3.07 -28.18 -1.05
N LEU A 142 -2.03 -28.57 -1.79
CA LEU A 142 -1.96 -29.86 -2.46
C LEU A 142 -1.33 -30.92 -1.55
N GLU A 143 -2.11 -31.95 -1.22
CA GLU A 143 -1.71 -33.03 -0.32
C GLU A 143 -2.03 -34.42 -0.90
N GLY A 144 -1.45 -35.46 -0.30
CA GLY A 144 -1.73 -36.85 -0.65
C GLY A 144 -1.46 -37.15 -2.13
N GLU A 145 -2.46 -37.68 -2.83
CA GLU A 145 -2.36 -38.02 -4.26
C GLU A 145 -2.25 -36.78 -5.16
N GLN A 146 -2.74 -35.63 -4.70
CA GLN A 146 -2.69 -34.36 -5.43
C GLN A 146 -1.38 -33.60 -5.23
N ALA A 147 -0.52 -34.04 -4.30
CA ALA A 147 0.76 -33.39 -4.03
C ALA A 147 1.68 -33.44 -5.25
N ILE A 148 2.34 -32.31 -5.54
CA ILE A 148 3.43 -32.21 -6.50
C ILE A 148 4.60 -33.02 -5.95
N LYS A 149 5.14 -33.93 -6.76
CA LYS A 149 6.27 -34.81 -6.40
C LYS A 149 7.53 -34.45 -7.18
N ALA A 150 7.36 -33.94 -8.39
CA ALA A 150 8.43 -33.49 -9.26
C ALA A 150 7.92 -32.29 -10.08
N ILE A 151 8.85 -31.44 -10.51
CA ILE A 151 8.59 -30.38 -11.47
C ILE A 151 9.61 -30.45 -12.60
N GLU A 152 9.16 -30.17 -13.81
CA GLU A 152 9.99 -29.99 -15.00
C GLU A 152 9.80 -28.57 -15.51
N TYR A 153 10.91 -27.87 -15.80
CA TYR A 153 10.87 -26.50 -16.31
C TYR A 153 10.69 -26.48 -17.83
N TYR A 154 9.84 -25.57 -18.31
CA TYR A 154 9.48 -25.41 -19.72
C TYR A 154 9.90 -24.04 -20.24
N ASN A 155 9.79 -23.85 -21.56
CA ASN A 155 10.08 -22.56 -22.18
C ASN A 155 9.17 -21.45 -21.59
N LYS A 156 9.80 -20.33 -21.26
CA LYS A 156 9.21 -19.14 -20.64
C LYS A 156 8.62 -18.18 -21.67
N GLU A 157 8.99 -18.34 -22.93
CA GLU A 157 8.53 -17.51 -24.03
C GLU A 157 7.36 -18.19 -24.75
N PHE A 158 6.23 -17.50 -24.73
CA PHE A 158 5.02 -17.84 -25.44
C PHE A 158 4.93 -16.97 -26.68
N GLU A 159 5.14 -17.63 -27.82
CA GLU A 159 5.08 -17.04 -29.16
C GLU A 159 3.81 -16.19 -29.34
N ALA A 160 3.94 -15.13 -30.13
CA ALA A 160 2.79 -14.41 -30.62
C ALA A 160 2.06 -15.25 -31.66
N ASP A 161 0.72 -15.19 -31.65
CA ASP A 161 -0.10 -15.88 -32.65
C ASP A 161 -0.03 -15.19 -34.03
N GLU A 162 0.36 -13.91 -34.05
CA GLU A 162 0.48 -13.07 -35.24
C GLU A 162 1.83 -12.32 -35.24
N GLN A 163 2.27 -11.86 -36.41
CA GLN A 163 3.57 -11.21 -36.61
C GLN A 163 3.78 -9.96 -35.72
N ASP A 164 2.72 -9.19 -35.47
CA ASP A 164 2.72 -8.01 -34.59
C ASP A 164 2.06 -8.28 -33.22
N GLY A 165 1.78 -9.55 -32.91
CA GLY A 165 1.18 -9.94 -31.65
C GLY A 165 2.13 -9.75 -30.47
N LYS A 166 1.57 -9.47 -29.28
CA LYS A 166 2.39 -9.39 -28.05
C LYS A 166 3.02 -10.76 -27.81
N VAL A 167 4.31 -10.84 -27.50
CA VAL A 167 4.94 -12.06 -26.96
C VAL A 167 4.65 -12.13 -25.45
N GLY A 168 4.36 -13.32 -24.93
CA GLY A 168 4.27 -13.53 -23.47
C GLY A 168 5.59 -14.06 -22.96
N ILE A 169 6.27 -13.36 -22.06
CA ILE A 169 7.48 -13.88 -21.41
C ILE A 169 7.17 -13.94 -19.92
N VAL A 170 7.18 -15.15 -19.38
CA VAL A 170 6.93 -15.39 -17.95
C VAL A 170 8.23 -15.59 -17.20
N ASP A 171 8.22 -15.34 -15.89
CA ASP A 171 9.45 -15.50 -15.10
C ASP A 171 9.83 -16.97 -14.96
N ILE A 172 8.83 -17.83 -14.71
CA ILE A 172 8.96 -19.27 -14.52
C ILE A 172 7.74 -19.97 -15.09
N TYR A 173 7.97 -21.04 -15.86
CA TYR A 173 6.93 -21.99 -16.23
C TYR A 173 7.44 -23.42 -15.98
N CYS A 174 6.69 -24.19 -15.20
CA CYS A 174 6.97 -25.59 -14.95
C CYS A 174 5.70 -26.44 -14.95
N ARG A 175 5.88 -27.76 -15.06
CA ARG A 175 4.80 -28.74 -14.97
C ARG A 175 5.13 -29.83 -13.98
N ASP A 176 4.11 -30.42 -13.37
CA ASP A 176 4.30 -31.54 -12.46
C ASP A 176 4.14 -32.92 -13.13
N GLN A 177 4.21 -33.98 -12.32
CA GLN A 177 4.02 -35.36 -12.79
C GLN A 177 2.65 -35.65 -13.43
N ASN A 178 1.65 -34.81 -13.17
CA ASN A 178 0.30 -34.92 -13.73
C ASN A 178 0.12 -33.96 -14.92
N ASN A 179 1.20 -33.30 -15.38
CA ASN A 179 1.20 -32.31 -16.44
C ASN A 179 0.34 -31.06 -16.13
N ARG A 180 0.04 -30.80 -14.85
CA ARG A 180 -0.55 -29.52 -14.39
C ARG A 180 0.49 -28.41 -14.61
N GLY A 181 0.06 -27.27 -15.15
CA GLY A 181 0.95 -26.14 -15.43
C GLY A 181 1.04 -25.16 -14.27
N PHE A 182 2.24 -24.67 -13.98
CA PHE A 182 2.50 -23.67 -12.95
C PHE A 182 3.31 -22.54 -13.55
N LEU A 183 2.72 -21.37 -13.57
CA LEU A 183 3.31 -20.12 -14.04
C LEU A 183 3.55 -19.27 -12.81
N VAL A 184 4.81 -18.96 -12.52
CA VAL A 184 5.19 -18.20 -11.31
C VAL A 184 5.80 -16.86 -11.73
N GLU A 185 5.21 -15.77 -11.27
CA GLU A 185 5.58 -14.38 -11.59
C GLU A 185 6.01 -13.60 -10.35
N MET A 186 6.97 -12.69 -10.53
CA MET A 186 7.35 -11.69 -9.53
C MET A 186 7.10 -10.28 -10.05
N GLN A 187 6.29 -9.52 -9.32
CA GLN A 187 6.03 -8.10 -9.63
C GLN A 187 6.38 -7.21 -8.43
N ARG A 188 7.52 -6.53 -8.53
CA ARG A 188 8.00 -5.63 -7.48
C ARG A 188 7.30 -4.26 -7.51
N GLY A 189 7.26 -3.64 -8.68
CA GLY A 189 6.70 -2.29 -8.86
C GLY A 189 5.18 -2.31 -9.05
N TRP A 190 4.53 -1.18 -8.78
CA TRP A 190 3.13 -1.01 -9.14
C TRP A 190 2.97 -0.95 -10.67
N ASP A 191 2.02 -1.71 -11.19
CA ASP A 191 1.60 -1.68 -12.59
C ASP A 191 0.07 -1.89 -12.61
N ALA A 192 -0.66 -0.84 -13.02
CA ALA A 192 -2.12 -0.85 -13.08
C ALA A 192 -2.68 -1.92 -14.04
N HIS A 193 -1.85 -2.43 -14.95
CA HIS A 193 -2.21 -3.45 -15.94
C HIS A 193 -1.66 -4.84 -15.60
N PHE A 194 -1.04 -5.03 -14.44
CA PHE A 194 -0.44 -6.29 -14.04
C PHE A 194 -1.44 -7.46 -14.09
N LEU A 195 -2.65 -7.28 -13.55
CA LEU A 195 -3.67 -8.34 -13.54
C LEU A 195 -4.07 -8.74 -14.98
N ASN A 196 -4.20 -7.77 -15.89
CA ASN A 196 -4.46 -8.04 -17.31
C ASN A 196 -3.31 -8.79 -17.97
N ARG A 197 -2.05 -8.49 -17.58
CA ARG A 197 -0.86 -9.18 -18.07
C ARG A 197 -0.84 -10.65 -17.62
N VAL A 198 -1.10 -10.90 -16.33
CA VAL A 198 -1.20 -12.26 -15.78
C VAL A 198 -2.31 -13.05 -16.47
N GLN A 199 -3.46 -12.43 -16.73
CA GLN A 199 -4.56 -13.07 -17.48
C GLN A 199 -4.16 -13.43 -18.91
N ASN A 200 -3.47 -12.54 -19.63
CA ASN A 200 -2.95 -12.82 -20.97
C ASN A 200 -1.96 -13.99 -20.95
N TYR A 201 -1.01 -13.99 -20.01
CA TYR A 201 -0.04 -15.08 -19.89
C TYR A 201 -0.71 -16.42 -19.57
N ALA A 202 -1.71 -16.41 -18.69
CA ALA A 202 -2.52 -17.58 -18.38
C ALA A 202 -3.23 -18.11 -19.64
N ALA A 203 -3.90 -17.23 -20.39
CA ALA A 203 -4.63 -17.61 -21.59
C ALA A 203 -3.72 -18.25 -22.64
N LYS A 204 -2.52 -17.71 -22.83
CA LYS A 204 -1.51 -18.26 -23.76
C LYS A 204 -0.93 -19.60 -23.30
N ALA A 205 -0.55 -19.70 -22.02
CA ALA A 205 -0.04 -20.94 -21.48
C ALA A 205 -1.10 -22.05 -21.54
N PHE A 206 -2.37 -21.69 -21.34
CA PHE A 206 -3.52 -22.58 -21.49
C PHE A 206 -3.73 -22.99 -22.95
N SER A 207 -3.75 -22.04 -23.90
CA SER A 207 -3.93 -22.32 -25.33
C SER A 207 -2.79 -23.19 -25.89
N MET A 208 -1.58 -23.06 -25.36
CA MET A 208 -0.43 -23.87 -25.76
C MET A 208 -0.58 -25.37 -25.52
N GLN A 209 -1.50 -25.78 -24.64
CA GLN A 209 -1.82 -27.20 -24.47
C GLN A 209 -2.43 -27.80 -25.75
N PHE A 210 -2.97 -26.98 -26.65
CA PHE A 210 -3.69 -27.38 -27.87
C PHE A 210 -2.93 -27.11 -29.17
N LYS A 211 -1.64 -26.71 -29.12
CA LYS A 211 -0.86 -26.38 -30.34
C LYS A 211 -0.75 -27.55 -31.35
N ARG A 212 -0.92 -28.80 -30.91
CA ARG A 212 -0.85 -29.98 -31.79
C ARG A 212 -2.25 -30.36 -32.31
N LYS A 213 -2.35 -30.64 -33.61
CA LYS A 213 -3.58 -31.13 -34.25
C LYS A 213 -3.99 -32.46 -33.62
N GLY A 214 -5.27 -32.58 -33.23
CA GLY A 214 -5.84 -33.81 -32.68
C GLY A 214 -5.77 -33.95 -31.15
N VAL A 215 -5.36 -32.92 -30.41
CA VAL A 215 -5.48 -32.89 -28.95
C VAL A 215 -6.96 -32.69 -28.57
N ASP A 216 -7.50 -33.61 -27.77
CA ASP A 216 -8.86 -33.52 -27.25
C ASP A 216 -8.94 -32.57 -26.05
N TYR A 217 -10.01 -31.78 -26.00
CA TYR A 217 -10.36 -30.92 -24.87
C TYR A 217 -10.55 -31.69 -23.56
N GLU A 218 -10.88 -32.98 -23.61
CA GLU A 218 -10.99 -33.82 -22.40
C GLU A 218 -9.65 -33.97 -21.66
N THR A 219 -8.52 -33.88 -22.38
CA THR A 219 -7.18 -34.11 -21.82
C THR A 219 -6.56 -32.88 -21.15
N THR A 220 -7.30 -31.75 -21.14
CA THR A 220 -6.81 -30.45 -20.69
C THR A 220 -6.44 -30.46 -19.21
N GLN A 221 -5.20 -30.05 -18.92
CA GLN A 221 -4.68 -29.95 -17.57
C GLN A 221 -4.92 -28.56 -16.97
N PRO A 222 -5.19 -28.48 -15.65
CA PRO A 222 -5.24 -27.21 -14.94
C PRO A 222 -3.95 -26.41 -15.06
N LEU A 223 -4.10 -25.09 -15.09
CA LEU A 223 -3.03 -24.10 -15.08
C LEU A 223 -3.17 -23.20 -13.83
N TYR A 224 -2.09 -23.05 -13.09
CA TYR A 224 -2.00 -22.21 -11.91
C TYR A 224 -1.06 -21.04 -12.18
N CYS A 225 -1.59 -19.82 -12.17
CA CYS A 225 -0.82 -18.59 -12.28
C CYS A 225 -0.63 -18.02 -10.87
N ILE A 226 0.60 -18.10 -10.36
CA ILE A 226 0.98 -17.71 -9.01
C ILE A 226 1.83 -16.44 -9.12
N SER A 227 1.37 -15.35 -8.52
CA SER A 227 2.01 -14.05 -8.60
C SER A 227 2.44 -13.58 -7.21
N PHE A 228 3.75 -13.40 -7.02
CA PHE A 228 4.31 -12.71 -5.86
C PHE A 228 4.34 -11.22 -6.16
N VAL A 229 3.64 -10.42 -5.35
CA VAL A 229 3.54 -8.97 -5.56
C VAL A 229 3.99 -8.21 -4.32
N ASN A 230 4.74 -7.13 -4.53
CA ASN A 230 5.19 -6.25 -3.44
C ASN A 230 4.28 -5.01 -3.25
N GLN A 231 3.02 -5.11 -3.67
CA GLN A 231 2.01 -4.06 -3.60
C GLN A 231 0.68 -4.63 -3.08
N VAL A 232 -0.27 -3.76 -2.75
CA VAL A 232 -1.64 -4.14 -2.36
C VAL A 232 -2.56 -3.94 -3.57
N PHE A 233 -3.04 -5.03 -4.14
CA PHE A 233 -3.99 -5.07 -5.26
C PHE A 233 -5.45 -5.20 -4.79
N PHE A 234 -5.68 -5.87 -3.65
CA PHE A 234 -7.02 -6.14 -3.13
C PHE A 234 -7.18 -5.54 -1.72
N PRO A 235 -7.34 -4.22 -1.56
CA PRO A 235 -7.33 -3.56 -0.25
C PRO A 235 -8.47 -4.01 0.68
N GLU A 236 -9.55 -4.55 0.14
CA GLU A 236 -10.69 -5.08 0.89
C GLU A 236 -10.40 -6.46 1.53
N GLU A 237 -9.42 -7.19 1.02
CA GLU A 237 -9.08 -8.54 1.47
C GLU A 237 -7.97 -8.48 2.54
N SER A 238 -8.18 -9.11 3.70
CA SER A 238 -7.20 -9.10 4.80
C SER A 238 -6.02 -10.05 4.58
N ASP A 239 -6.26 -11.15 3.87
CA ASP A 239 -5.30 -12.23 3.72
C ASP A 239 -4.18 -11.87 2.73
N TYR A 240 -2.98 -12.42 2.97
CA TYR A 240 -1.82 -12.17 2.10
C TYR A 240 -1.74 -13.12 0.91
N ILE A 241 -2.58 -14.16 0.86
CA ILE A 241 -2.73 -15.06 -0.29
C ILE A 241 -4.20 -15.00 -0.70
N SER A 242 -4.44 -14.65 -1.96
CA SER A 242 -5.78 -14.61 -2.54
C SER A 242 -5.87 -15.64 -3.67
N HIS A 243 -6.86 -16.52 -3.59
CA HIS A 243 -7.17 -17.52 -4.62
C HIS A 243 -8.39 -17.07 -5.42
N HIS A 244 -8.25 -16.92 -6.73
CA HIS A 244 -9.31 -16.44 -7.60
C HIS A 244 -9.71 -17.49 -8.63
N LEU A 245 -11.03 -17.66 -8.78
CA LEU A 245 -11.69 -18.61 -9.67
C LEU A 245 -12.83 -17.91 -10.42
N THR A 246 -13.12 -18.38 -11.63
CA THR A 246 -14.34 -17.96 -12.34
C THR A 246 -15.56 -18.60 -11.70
N THR A 247 -16.54 -17.77 -11.30
CA THR A 247 -17.76 -18.24 -10.63
C THR A 247 -19.01 -17.86 -11.40
N HIS A 248 -20.03 -18.71 -11.32
CA HIS A 248 -21.35 -18.43 -11.86
C HIS A 248 -22.03 -17.32 -11.04
N GLN A 249 -22.44 -16.24 -11.71
CA GLN A 249 -22.89 -15.00 -11.07
C GLN A 249 -23.98 -15.19 -9.99
N LYS A 250 -24.94 -16.10 -10.19
CA LYS A 250 -26.05 -16.28 -9.23
C LYS A 250 -25.79 -17.32 -8.15
N SER A 251 -25.04 -18.38 -8.45
CA SER A 251 -24.86 -19.52 -7.53
C SER A 251 -23.48 -19.54 -6.89
N HIS A 252 -22.56 -18.69 -7.36
CA HIS A 252 -21.16 -18.65 -6.96
C HIS A 252 -20.40 -19.98 -7.16
N ARG A 253 -20.97 -20.92 -7.93
CA ARG A 253 -20.31 -22.19 -8.27
C ARG A 253 -19.24 -21.97 -9.33
N CYS A 254 -18.11 -22.65 -9.19
CA CYS A 254 -17.06 -22.68 -10.21
C CYS A 254 -17.31 -23.85 -11.16
N TYR A 255 -17.56 -23.55 -12.43
CA TYR A 255 -17.68 -24.56 -13.50
C TYR A 255 -16.48 -24.54 -14.46
N PHE A 256 -15.75 -23.43 -14.50
CA PHE A 256 -14.53 -23.26 -15.29
C PHE A 256 -13.33 -23.34 -14.35
N ASP A 257 -12.91 -24.56 -14.05
CA ASP A 257 -11.95 -24.88 -12.98
C ASP A 257 -10.53 -25.18 -13.48
N LYS A 258 -10.22 -24.84 -14.74
CA LYS A 258 -8.93 -25.16 -15.37
C LYS A 258 -7.92 -24.03 -15.29
N MET A 259 -8.34 -22.79 -15.02
CA MET A 259 -7.43 -21.65 -14.86
C MET A 259 -7.59 -21.10 -13.45
N HIS A 260 -6.50 -21.12 -12.68
CA HIS A 260 -6.44 -20.66 -11.31
C HIS A 260 -5.49 -19.49 -11.21
N TYR A 261 -5.89 -18.44 -10.50
CA TYR A 261 -5.02 -17.32 -10.20
C TYR A 261 -4.78 -17.26 -8.70
N VAL A 262 -3.51 -17.14 -8.30
CA VAL A 262 -3.10 -16.99 -6.91
C VAL A 262 -2.24 -15.75 -6.82
N VAL A 263 -2.63 -14.80 -5.98
CA VAL A 263 -1.87 -13.55 -5.77
C VAL A 263 -1.41 -13.51 -4.32
N ILE A 264 -0.09 -13.39 -4.14
CA ILE A 264 0.56 -13.33 -2.84
C ILE A 264 1.06 -11.91 -2.61
N GLU A 265 0.35 -11.15 -1.78
CA GLU A 265 0.61 -9.74 -1.48
C GLU A 265 1.56 -9.60 -0.28
N LEU A 266 2.86 -9.46 -0.57
CA LEU A 266 3.91 -9.34 0.45
C LEU A 266 3.67 -8.24 1.49
N PRO A 267 3.08 -7.07 1.18
CA PRO A 267 2.79 -6.05 2.20
C PRO A 267 1.84 -6.55 3.30
N LYS A 268 0.92 -7.48 2.98
CA LYS A 268 -0.04 -8.07 3.91
C LYS A 268 0.55 -9.17 4.80
N PHE A 269 1.67 -9.78 4.42
CA PHE A 269 2.37 -10.75 5.26
C PHE A 269 2.97 -10.07 6.52
N LYS A 270 2.44 -10.36 7.71
CA LYS A 270 2.88 -9.73 8.98
C LYS A 270 3.59 -10.66 9.97
N LYS A 271 3.76 -11.94 9.64
CA LYS A 271 4.47 -12.87 10.54
C LYS A 271 5.93 -12.42 10.71
N LYS A 272 6.42 -12.49 11.95
CA LYS A 272 7.78 -12.14 12.36
C LYS A 272 8.42 -13.32 13.09
N ASN A 273 9.71 -13.22 13.38
CA ASN A 273 10.53 -14.17 14.14
C ASN A 273 9.73 -14.89 15.26
N GLY A 274 9.84 -16.22 15.31
CA GLY A 274 9.08 -17.05 16.25
C GLY A 274 7.63 -17.37 15.83
N ARG A 275 7.15 -16.87 14.69
CA ARG A 275 5.87 -17.25 14.07
C ARG A 275 6.00 -17.83 12.66
N ILE A 276 7.24 -18.07 12.21
CA ILE A 276 7.55 -18.74 10.95
C ILE A 276 7.41 -20.24 11.18
N GLY A 277 6.41 -20.85 10.55
CA GLY A 277 6.08 -22.26 10.76
C GLY A 277 6.11 -23.12 9.48
N SER A 278 6.43 -22.55 8.33
CA SER A 278 6.42 -23.25 7.04
C SER A 278 7.50 -22.73 6.08
N ALA A 279 7.72 -23.44 4.97
CA ALA A 279 8.67 -22.99 3.95
C ALA A 279 8.19 -21.69 3.28
N LEU A 280 6.89 -21.57 3.03
CA LEU A 280 6.30 -20.36 2.47
C LEU A 280 6.46 -19.17 3.42
N ASP A 281 6.15 -19.34 4.71
CA ASP A 281 6.34 -18.28 5.70
C ASP A 281 7.79 -17.79 5.73
N GLU A 282 8.76 -18.71 5.67
CA GLU A 282 10.18 -18.38 5.70
C GLU A 282 10.61 -17.69 4.41
N LEU A 283 10.15 -18.13 3.25
CA LEU A 283 10.43 -17.47 1.97
C LEU A 283 9.89 -16.04 1.97
N LEU A 284 8.62 -15.82 2.35
CA LEU A 284 8.02 -14.50 2.39
C LEU A 284 8.73 -13.59 3.40
N TYR A 285 9.19 -14.15 4.52
CA TYR A 285 10.02 -13.44 5.47
C TYR A 285 11.36 -13.00 4.84
N VAL A 286 12.07 -13.90 4.16
CA VAL A 286 13.33 -13.58 3.46
C VAL A 286 13.11 -12.53 2.38
N MET A 287 12.06 -12.65 1.56
CA MET A 287 11.74 -11.66 0.52
C MET A 287 11.61 -10.25 1.10
N LYS A 288 11.00 -10.11 2.28
CA LYS A 288 10.79 -8.81 2.93
C LYS A 288 12.01 -8.31 3.71
N ASN A 289 12.80 -9.21 4.28
CA ASN A 289 13.82 -8.88 5.27
C ASN A 289 15.25 -9.21 4.83
N SER A 290 15.49 -9.61 3.58
CA SER A 290 16.82 -10.10 3.12
C SER A 290 17.99 -9.19 3.48
N LYS A 291 17.78 -7.86 3.51
CA LYS A 291 18.81 -6.86 3.88
C LYS A 291 19.24 -6.92 5.34
N ASN A 292 18.40 -7.47 6.21
CA ASN A 292 18.60 -7.54 7.65
C ASN A 292 19.01 -8.95 8.11
N ILE A 293 19.17 -9.88 7.17
CA ILE A 293 19.59 -11.24 7.47
C ILE A 293 21.08 -11.32 7.15
N SER A 294 21.91 -11.47 8.17
CA SER A 294 23.37 -11.67 8.03
C SER A 294 23.76 -13.15 8.07
N GLN A 295 22.87 -14.01 8.57
CA GLN A 295 23.03 -15.45 8.64
C GLN A 295 21.65 -16.13 8.57
N TYR A 296 21.55 -17.24 7.85
CA TYR A 296 20.33 -18.05 7.84
C TYR A 296 20.17 -18.80 9.18
N PRO A 297 18.95 -19.17 9.60
CA PRO A 297 18.72 -19.77 10.91
C PRO A 297 19.28 -21.19 10.96
N GLY A 298 19.75 -21.64 12.13
CA GLY A 298 20.25 -23.00 12.32
C GLY A 298 19.22 -24.07 11.91
N LYS A 299 17.95 -23.85 12.23
CA LYS A 299 16.80 -24.59 11.68
C LYS A 299 16.13 -23.74 10.59
N THR A 300 16.09 -24.25 9.36
CA THR A 300 15.47 -23.59 8.20
C THR A 300 14.75 -24.62 7.34
N TYR A 301 13.64 -24.23 6.72
CA TYR A 301 12.90 -25.00 5.73
C TYR A 301 13.37 -24.74 4.29
N ILE A 302 14.19 -23.71 4.07
CA ILE A 302 14.55 -23.20 2.74
C ILE A 302 16.07 -22.99 2.58
N ARG A 303 16.88 -23.87 3.16
CA ARG A 303 18.35 -23.76 3.17
C ARG A 303 18.94 -23.51 1.79
N GLU A 304 18.47 -24.24 0.80
CA GLU A 304 18.92 -24.18 -0.59
C GLU A 304 18.64 -22.80 -1.22
N ILE A 305 17.54 -22.16 -0.81
CA ILE A 305 17.22 -20.79 -1.22
C ILE A 305 18.20 -19.80 -0.59
N TYR A 306 18.51 -19.92 0.71
CA TYR A 306 19.52 -19.08 1.35
C TYR A 306 20.88 -19.19 0.67
N GLU A 307 21.32 -20.43 0.38
CA GLU A 307 22.57 -20.66 -0.35
C GLU A 307 22.51 -20.03 -1.74
N THR A 308 21.39 -20.12 -2.46
CA THR A 308 21.24 -19.49 -3.78
C THR A 308 21.31 -17.96 -3.72
N LEU A 309 20.81 -17.35 -2.64
CA LEU A 309 20.78 -15.90 -2.46
C LEU A 309 22.08 -15.32 -1.89
N ASP A 310 22.94 -16.16 -1.31
CA ASP A 310 24.23 -15.75 -0.76
C ASP A 310 25.10 -15.15 -1.88
N GLU A 311 25.48 -13.88 -1.74
CA GLU A 311 26.24 -13.14 -2.76
C GLU A 311 27.53 -13.87 -3.19
N LYS A 312 28.12 -14.69 -2.32
CA LYS A 312 29.32 -15.48 -2.65
C LYS A 312 29.11 -16.51 -3.77
N ASN A 313 27.87 -16.90 -4.01
CA ASN A 313 27.48 -17.87 -5.04
C ASN A 313 27.06 -17.19 -6.35
N TRP A 314 27.28 -15.88 -6.46
CA TRP A 314 26.98 -15.08 -7.63
C TRP A 314 28.27 -14.64 -8.30
N ASN A 315 28.26 -14.58 -9.63
CA ASN A 315 29.39 -13.99 -10.34
C ASN A 315 29.29 -12.46 -10.36
N ASP A 316 30.43 -11.81 -10.60
CA ASP A 316 30.57 -10.35 -10.66
C ASP A 316 29.55 -9.66 -11.58
N MET A 317 29.22 -10.25 -12.73
CA MET A 317 28.27 -9.67 -13.66
C MET A 317 26.85 -9.71 -13.11
N GLU A 318 26.43 -10.85 -12.57
CA GLU A 318 25.11 -10.99 -11.94
C GLU A 318 24.95 -10.04 -10.75
N LEU A 319 25.99 -9.91 -9.91
CA LEU A 319 25.98 -8.97 -8.78
C LEU A 319 25.88 -7.51 -9.25
N ARG A 320 26.60 -7.13 -10.30
CA ARG A 320 26.50 -5.77 -10.89
C ARG A 320 25.09 -5.49 -11.41
N VAL A 321 24.47 -6.45 -12.09
CA VAL A 321 23.09 -6.34 -12.58
C VAL A 321 22.12 -6.21 -11.42
N ALA A 322 22.21 -7.08 -10.40
CA ALA A 322 21.36 -7.04 -9.22
C ALA A 322 21.50 -5.71 -8.47
N THR A 323 22.72 -5.22 -8.29
CA THR A 323 23.02 -3.92 -7.66
C THR A 323 22.42 -2.77 -8.46
N LYS A 324 22.59 -2.76 -9.78
CA LYS A 324 22.03 -1.71 -10.64
C LYS A 324 20.50 -1.67 -10.57
N ILE A 325 19.83 -2.82 -10.62
CA ILE A 325 18.37 -2.91 -10.50
C ILE A 325 17.93 -2.42 -9.11
N LYS A 326 18.65 -2.81 -8.06
CA LYS A 326 18.38 -2.35 -6.69
C LYS A 326 18.47 -0.83 -6.58
N ASP A 327 19.53 -0.22 -7.12
CA ASP A 327 19.75 1.22 -7.07
C ASP A 327 18.68 1.99 -7.85
N LEU A 328 18.35 1.54 -9.07
CA LEU A 328 17.29 2.15 -9.89
C LEU A 328 15.95 2.11 -9.16
N ALA A 329 15.59 0.97 -8.60
CA ALA A 329 14.33 0.83 -7.89
C ALA A 329 14.32 1.61 -6.55
N TRP A 330 15.47 1.81 -5.90
CA TRP A 330 15.55 2.70 -4.74
C TRP A 330 15.30 4.16 -5.13
N VAL A 331 15.82 4.61 -6.28
CA VAL A 331 15.55 5.93 -6.84
C VAL A 331 14.07 6.09 -7.18
N GLU A 332 13.45 5.07 -7.79
CA GLU A 332 12.00 5.08 -8.09
C GLU A 332 11.14 5.14 -6.81
N GLU A 333 11.42 4.29 -5.82
CA GLU A 333 10.73 4.31 -4.53
C GLU A 333 10.89 5.66 -3.81
N ALA A 334 12.09 6.27 -3.87
CA ALA A 334 12.33 7.58 -3.30
C ALA A 334 11.52 8.67 -4.02
N ARG A 335 11.47 8.63 -5.36
CA ARG A 335 10.65 9.54 -6.18
C ARG A 335 9.17 9.38 -5.85
N GLU A 336 8.65 8.17 -5.82
CA GLU A 336 7.24 7.90 -5.53
C GLU A 336 6.84 8.43 -4.14
N LYS A 337 7.69 8.24 -3.12
CA LYS A 337 7.47 8.82 -1.79
C LYS A 337 7.44 10.35 -1.80
N ILE A 338 8.28 10.99 -2.60
CA ILE A 338 8.28 12.46 -2.75
C ILE A 338 6.99 12.90 -3.43
N TYR A 339 6.57 12.23 -4.51
CA TYR A 339 5.33 12.54 -5.21
C TYR A 339 4.08 12.36 -4.33
N LYS A 340 3.96 11.22 -3.63
CA LYS A 340 2.84 10.98 -2.70
C LYS A 340 2.75 12.06 -1.61
N LYS A 341 3.88 12.44 -1.02
CA LYS A 341 3.92 13.55 -0.03
C LYS A 341 3.54 14.90 -0.64
N ALA A 342 3.90 15.16 -1.89
CA ALA A 342 3.52 16.38 -2.58
C ALA A 342 2.01 16.42 -2.88
N GLU A 343 1.44 15.29 -3.33
CA GLU A 343 0.02 15.11 -3.56
C GLU A 343 -0.80 15.25 -2.27
N GLU A 344 -0.40 14.59 -1.18
CA GLU A 344 -1.02 14.74 0.14
C GLU A 344 -1.04 16.21 0.59
N ARG A 345 0.07 16.94 0.41
CA ARG A 345 0.15 18.37 0.73
C ARG A 345 -0.75 19.21 -0.16
N ALA A 346 -0.86 18.90 -1.44
CA ALA A 346 -1.74 19.61 -2.37
C ALA A 346 -3.22 19.40 -1.99
N ASN A 347 -3.61 18.16 -1.71
CA ASN A 347 -4.97 17.82 -1.27
C ASN A 347 -5.30 18.52 0.06
N GLN A 348 -4.39 18.51 1.03
CA GLN A 348 -4.58 19.21 2.31
C GLN A 348 -4.70 20.73 2.12
N ALA A 349 -3.92 21.32 1.20
CA ALA A 349 -4.01 22.73 0.88
C ALA A 349 -5.36 23.08 0.23
N GLU A 350 -5.85 22.21 -0.66
CA GLU A 350 -7.17 22.37 -1.29
C GLU A 350 -8.30 22.28 -0.27
N GLU A 351 -8.28 21.30 0.63
CA GLU A 351 -9.26 21.19 1.73
C GLU A 351 -9.23 22.41 2.65
N ASN A 352 -8.04 22.90 3.01
CA ASN A 352 -7.89 24.10 3.82
C ASN A 352 -8.44 25.35 3.11
N LEU A 353 -8.24 25.46 1.79
CA LEU A 353 -8.79 26.54 0.99
C LEU A 353 -10.32 26.48 0.96
N ARG A 354 -10.91 25.30 0.72
CA ARG A 354 -12.37 25.10 0.75
C ARG A 354 -12.97 25.52 2.09
N HIS A 355 -12.36 25.10 3.20
CA HIS A 355 -12.81 25.52 4.54
C HIS A 355 -12.66 27.02 4.79
N ALA A 356 -11.61 27.66 4.26
CA ALA A 356 -11.43 29.10 4.38
C ALA A 356 -12.51 29.86 3.58
N GLU A 357 -12.84 29.41 2.37
CA GLU A 357 -13.90 29.97 1.53
C GLU A 357 -15.29 29.83 2.17
N GLU A 358 -15.61 28.68 2.74
CA GLU A 358 -16.85 28.45 3.48
C GLU A 358 -16.99 29.40 4.68
N LYS A 359 -15.92 29.55 5.48
CA LYS A 359 -15.90 30.49 6.61
C LYS A 359 -16.04 31.93 6.16
N ALA A 360 -15.37 32.33 5.07
CA ALA A 360 -15.49 33.68 4.53
C ALA A 360 -16.91 33.97 4.02
N LYS A 361 -17.56 32.98 3.41
CA LYS A 361 -18.97 33.09 2.97
C LYS A 361 -19.91 33.26 4.16
N LEU A 362 -19.76 32.43 5.20
CA LEU A 362 -20.56 32.53 6.42
C LEU A 362 -20.38 33.90 7.10
N ALA A 363 -19.14 34.36 7.25
CA ALA A 363 -18.85 35.66 7.84
C ALA A 363 -19.48 36.82 7.03
N LYS A 364 -19.52 36.70 5.69
CA LYS A 364 -20.18 37.68 4.83
C LYS A 364 -21.70 37.68 4.97
N GLU A 365 -22.30 36.51 5.13
CA GLU A 365 -23.74 36.37 5.39
C GLU A 365 -24.11 36.92 6.78
N GLU A 366 -23.32 36.62 7.81
CA GLU A 366 -23.49 37.18 9.16
C GLU A 366 -23.33 38.71 9.17
N ALA A 367 -22.34 39.25 8.45
CA ALA A 367 -22.14 40.69 8.33
C ALA A 367 -23.33 41.38 7.66
N LYS A 368 -23.88 40.81 6.58
CA LYS A 368 -25.09 41.33 5.93
C LYS A 368 -26.31 41.28 6.85
N ALA A 369 -26.51 40.17 7.57
CA ALA A 369 -27.61 40.04 8.51
C ALA A 369 -27.51 41.05 9.67
N ALA A 370 -26.29 41.32 10.16
CA ALA A 370 -26.04 42.33 11.18
C ALA A 370 -26.31 43.75 10.66
N GLU A 371 -25.89 44.07 9.43
CA GLU A 371 -26.15 45.35 8.78
C GLU A 371 -27.66 45.59 8.57
N GLU A 372 -28.39 44.59 8.09
CA GLU A 372 -29.85 44.66 7.91
C GLU A 372 -30.58 44.84 9.25
N LYS A 373 -30.15 44.11 10.29
CA LYS A 373 -30.69 44.27 11.65
C LYS A 373 -30.44 45.67 12.20
N LEU A 374 -29.24 46.22 12.01
CA LEU A 374 -28.91 47.58 12.43
C LEU A 374 -29.78 48.60 11.69
N ARG A 375 -29.94 48.45 10.37
CA ARG A 375 -30.80 49.32 9.55
C ARG A 375 -32.25 49.26 10.02
N GLN A 376 -32.77 48.07 10.33
CA GLN A 376 -34.13 47.92 10.86
C GLN A 376 -34.28 48.62 12.22
N MET A 377 -33.30 48.49 13.11
CA MET A 377 -33.31 49.21 14.39
C MET A 377 -33.29 50.74 14.21
N THR A 378 -32.54 51.25 13.23
CA THR A 378 -32.54 52.68 12.88
C THR A 378 -33.91 53.13 12.39
N ILE A 379 -34.56 52.35 11.51
CA ILE A 379 -35.91 52.61 11.01
C ILE A 379 -36.94 52.59 12.15
N ASP A 380 -36.89 51.59 13.02
CA ASP A 380 -37.80 51.47 14.17
C ASP A 380 -37.64 52.65 15.14
N THR A 381 -36.41 53.13 15.32
CA THR A 381 -36.11 54.32 16.13
C THR A 381 -36.69 55.58 15.50
N ALA A 382 -36.49 55.78 14.18
CA ALA A 382 -37.08 56.88 13.44
C ALA A 382 -38.62 56.88 13.54
N LEU A 383 -39.27 55.71 13.39
CA LEU A 383 -40.72 55.57 13.52
C LEU A 383 -41.24 55.93 14.93
N LYS A 384 -40.48 55.59 15.99
CA LYS A 384 -40.78 56.00 17.37
C LYS A 384 -40.69 57.52 17.54
N LEU A 385 -39.65 58.15 17.00
CA LEU A 385 -39.46 59.61 17.05
C LEU A 385 -40.54 60.36 16.25
N ILE A 386 -40.96 59.83 15.09
CA ILE A 386 -42.12 60.35 14.33
C ILE A 386 -43.38 60.35 15.21
N THR A 387 -43.60 59.28 15.99
CA THR A 387 -44.76 59.19 16.92
C THR A 387 -44.74 60.27 18.00
N ARG A 388 -43.54 60.65 18.44
CA ARG A 388 -43.32 61.66 19.48
C ARG A 388 -43.45 63.09 18.97
N GLY A 389 -43.67 63.28 17.66
CA GLY A 389 -43.95 64.60 17.07
C GLY A 389 -42.73 65.40 16.64
N LEU A 390 -41.52 64.79 16.61
CA LEU A 390 -40.31 65.47 16.13
C LEU A 390 -40.42 65.79 14.63
N THR A 391 -39.68 66.80 14.17
CA THR A 391 -39.56 67.20 12.76
C THR A 391 -38.66 66.23 11.98
N ASN A 392 -38.73 66.26 10.64
CA ASN A 392 -37.89 65.35 9.82
C ASN A 392 -36.40 65.67 9.94
N LEU A 393 -36.05 66.95 10.11
CA LEU A 393 -34.68 67.41 10.31
C LEU A 393 -34.09 66.83 11.60
N GLU A 394 -34.80 66.96 12.73
CA GLU A 394 -34.34 66.43 14.03
C GLU A 394 -34.18 64.89 13.99
N ILE A 395 -35.08 64.19 13.31
CA ILE A 395 -34.99 62.72 13.19
C ILE A 395 -33.84 62.30 12.27
N ALA A 396 -33.59 63.03 11.19
CA ALA A 396 -32.46 62.81 10.30
C ALA A 396 -31.13 63.01 11.05
N GLU A 397 -31.03 64.06 11.87
CA GLU A 397 -29.87 64.33 12.72
C GLU A 397 -29.64 63.23 13.77
N ASP A 398 -30.70 62.77 14.44
CA ASP A 398 -30.60 61.76 15.52
C ASP A 398 -30.35 60.32 15.02
N THR A 399 -30.85 59.98 13.83
CA THR A 399 -30.80 58.60 13.29
C THR A 399 -29.79 58.43 12.16
N GLY A 400 -29.27 59.52 11.61
CA GLY A 400 -28.37 59.51 10.45
C GLY A 400 -29.06 59.14 9.13
N LEU A 401 -30.39 59.06 9.10
CA LEU A 401 -31.16 58.84 7.87
C LEU A 401 -31.25 60.13 7.05
N GLN A 402 -31.41 60.01 5.74
CA GLN A 402 -31.69 61.17 4.89
C GLN A 402 -33.11 61.69 5.18
N GLU A 403 -33.32 63.00 5.22
CA GLU A 403 -34.65 63.60 5.45
C GLU A 403 -35.73 63.06 4.50
N ALA A 404 -35.35 62.80 3.23
CA ALA A 404 -36.24 62.22 2.23
C ALA A 404 -36.67 60.78 2.57
N GLU A 405 -35.85 60.00 3.28
CA GLU A 405 -36.20 58.67 3.78
C GLU A 405 -37.13 58.76 4.98
N VAL A 406 -36.89 59.71 5.90
CA VAL A 406 -37.76 60.00 7.04
C VAL A 406 -39.15 60.45 6.58
N GLU A 407 -39.23 61.30 5.56
CA GLU A 407 -40.49 61.76 4.97
C GLU A 407 -41.30 60.59 4.39
N LYS A 408 -40.65 59.66 3.68
CA LYS A 408 -41.31 58.45 3.17
C LYS A 408 -41.87 57.58 4.30
N LEU A 409 -41.11 57.37 5.37
CA LEU A 409 -41.57 56.64 6.56
C LEU A 409 -42.77 57.33 7.23
N ARG A 410 -42.79 58.66 7.26
CA ARG A 410 -43.88 59.45 7.81
C ARG A 410 -45.16 59.37 6.97
N VAL A 411 -45.03 59.40 5.63
CA VAL A 411 -46.16 59.23 4.71
C VAL A 411 -46.75 57.81 4.81
N HIS A 412 -45.90 56.79 4.85
CA HIS A 412 -46.34 55.39 4.90
C HIS A 412 -47.07 55.03 6.20
N LYS A 413 -46.78 55.74 7.30
CA LYS A 413 -47.45 55.56 8.60
C LYS A 413 -48.80 56.29 8.71
N LYS A 414 -49.05 57.30 7.87
CA LYS A 414 -50.32 58.06 7.84
C LYS A 414 -51.41 57.37 7.02
N GLN A 415 -51.02 56.44 6.13
CA GLN A 415 -51.90 55.47 5.49
C GLN A 415 -52.20 54.33 6.46
#